data_AF-A0A7Z1TJ33-F1
#
_entry.id   AF-A0A7Z1TJ33-F1
#
_cell.length_a   1.000
_cell.length_b   1.000
_cell.length_c   1.000
_cell.angle_alpha   90.00
_cell.angle_beta   90.00
_cell.angle_gamma   90.00
#
_symmetry.space_group_name_H-M   'P 1'
#
loop_
_entity.id
_entity.type
_entity.pdbx_description
1 polymer ?
#
loop_
_entity_poly.entity_id
_entity_poly.type
_entity_poly.pdbx_seq_one_letter_code
_entity_poly.pdbx_strand_id
1 'polypeptide(L)'
;MIKTIESALSVITAQQSKLKEEMDEAGTKIAQMDSGIADLESQPLSLEDYGLHVKRLIELRASRHMDMLEYNFFQSADGLGRSPQNSMSMAALNQQEQHGMFPPFMFGGGDGVSLDALCAFCGEQIYESFMTRAREAFGARWGNESVTPVVTRQKFIAELREKRETLSRQREELLTKMGEIAQALAGTQP
;
A
#
# COMPACT_ATOMS: atom_id res chain seq x y z
N MET A 1 47.84 -39.58 -10.55
CA MET A 1 47.29 -39.17 -9.25
C MET A 1 47.50 -37.67 -9.01
N ILE A 2 48.74 -37.15 -8.99
CA ILE A 2 49.02 -35.70 -8.82
C ILE A 2 48.35 -34.84 -9.91
N LYS A 3 48.54 -35.16 -11.20
CA LYS A 3 47.87 -34.44 -12.32
C LYS A 3 46.33 -34.42 -12.25
N THR A 4 45.74 -35.43 -11.63
CA THR A 4 44.27 -35.56 -11.51
C THR A 4 43.73 -34.62 -10.43
N ILE A 5 44.50 -34.44 -9.34
CA ILE A 5 44.18 -33.52 -8.25
C ILE A 5 44.34 -32.06 -8.69
N GLU A 6 45.42 -31.74 -9.41
CA GLU A 6 45.66 -30.40 -9.98
C GLU A 6 44.56 -29.99 -10.99
N SER A 7 44.13 -30.93 -11.84
CA SER A 7 43.01 -30.74 -12.75
C SER A 7 41.70 -30.47 -12.03
N ALA A 8 41.41 -31.20 -10.95
CA ALA A 8 40.19 -31.03 -10.16
C ALA A 8 40.18 -29.67 -9.44
N LEU A 9 41.31 -29.28 -8.84
CA LEU A 9 41.47 -27.96 -8.21
C LEU A 9 41.25 -26.82 -9.21
N SER A 10 41.83 -26.92 -10.42
CA SER A 10 41.63 -25.91 -11.46
C SER A 10 40.16 -25.74 -11.85
N VAL A 11 39.40 -26.84 -11.93
CA VAL A 11 37.95 -26.79 -12.25
C VAL A 11 37.17 -26.13 -11.11
N ILE A 12 37.48 -26.47 -9.87
CA ILE A 12 36.81 -25.90 -8.69
C ILE A 12 37.10 -24.40 -8.58
N THR A 13 38.35 -23.96 -8.78
CA THR A 13 38.70 -22.54 -8.77
C THR A 13 37.96 -21.76 -9.87
N ALA A 14 37.83 -22.34 -11.08
CA ALA A 14 37.06 -21.73 -12.16
C ALA A 14 35.56 -21.62 -11.81
N GLN A 15 34.98 -22.65 -11.19
CA GLN A 15 33.59 -22.64 -10.72
C GLN A 15 33.36 -21.59 -9.63
N GLN A 16 34.28 -21.46 -8.66
CA GLN A 16 34.20 -20.42 -7.63
C GLN A 16 34.27 -19.01 -8.22
N SER A 17 35.16 -18.77 -9.20
CA SER A 17 35.24 -17.47 -9.89
C SER A 17 33.92 -17.14 -10.58
N LYS A 18 33.35 -18.11 -11.30
CA LYS A 18 32.07 -17.94 -12.00
C LYS A 18 30.92 -17.66 -11.03
N LEU A 19 30.82 -18.39 -9.93
CA LEU A 19 29.77 -18.17 -8.92
C LEU A 19 29.90 -16.79 -8.27
N LYS A 20 31.13 -16.31 -8.06
CA LYS A 20 31.38 -14.97 -7.54
C LYS A 20 30.94 -13.89 -8.53
N GLU A 21 31.24 -14.06 -9.81
CA GLU A 21 30.77 -13.15 -10.87
C GLU A 21 29.24 -13.10 -10.95
N GLU A 22 28.57 -14.26 -10.92
CA GLU A 22 27.10 -14.35 -10.90
C GLU A 22 26.50 -13.66 -9.66
N MET A 23 27.14 -13.79 -8.49
CA MET A 23 26.72 -13.13 -7.25
C MET A 23 26.89 -11.60 -7.32
N ASP A 24 28.01 -11.12 -7.85
CA ASP A 24 28.29 -9.69 -8.00
C ASP A 24 27.34 -9.04 -9.03
N GLU A 25 27.04 -9.76 -10.12
CA GLU A 25 26.04 -9.33 -11.11
C GLU A 25 24.63 -9.27 -10.49
N ALA A 26 24.23 -10.28 -9.72
CA ALA A 26 22.94 -10.28 -9.02
C ALA A 26 22.86 -9.12 -8.01
N GLY A 27 23.94 -8.86 -7.26
CA GLY A 27 24.03 -7.72 -6.34
C GLY A 27 23.87 -6.38 -7.05
N THR A 28 24.51 -6.21 -8.21
CA THR A 28 24.39 -5.00 -9.03
C THR A 28 22.96 -4.80 -9.52
N LYS A 29 22.30 -5.86 -10.02
CA LYS A 29 20.90 -5.79 -10.48
C LYS A 29 19.93 -5.46 -9.35
N ILE A 30 20.13 -6.02 -8.16
CA ILE A 30 19.33 -5.70 -6.97
C ILE A 30 19.47 -4.20 -6.63
N ALA A 31 20.70 -3.67 -6.61
CA ALA A 31 20.94 -2.26 -6.35
C ALA A 31 20.29 -1.34 -7.39
N GLN A 32 20.32 -1.72 -8.68
CA GLN A 32 19.63 -1.01 -9.75
C GLN A 32 18.11 -1.02 -9.56
N MET A 33 17.53 -2.15 -9.15
CA MET A 33 16.09 -2.25 -8.86
C MET A 33 15.71 -1.39 -7.65
N ASP A 34 16.52 -1.39 -6.59
CA ASP A 34 16.32 -0.55 -5.41
C ASP A 34 16.36 0.94 -5.75
N SER A 35 17.32 1.36 -6.59
CA SER A 35 17.37 2.73 -7.11
C SER A 35 16.12 3.05 -7.93
N GLY A 36 15.70 2.17 -8.84
CA GLY A 36 14.51 2.39 -9.67
C GLY A 36 13.21 2.50 -8.85
N ILE A 37 13.09 1.73 -7.77
CA ILE A 37 11.97 1.85 -6.81
C ILE A 37 12.02 3.22 -6.13
N ALA A 38 13.18 3.61 -5.59
CA ALA A 38 13.35 4.90 -4.92
C ALA A 38 13.07 6.09 -5.85
N ASP A 39 13.50 6.00 -7.11
CA ASP A 39 13.24 7.02 -8.13
C ASP A 39 11.74 7.17 -8.40
N LEU A 40 11.00 6.05 -8.52
CA LEU A 40 9.55 6.09 -8.71
C LEU A 40 8.81 6.63 -7.47
N GLU A 41 9.26 6.26 -6.28
CA GLU A 41 8.66 6.70 -5.00
C GLU A 41 8.94 8.19 -4.71
N SER A 42 10.06 8.73 -5.18
CA SER A 42 10.44 10.14 -4.98
C SER A 42 9.79 11.12 -5.95
N GLN A 43 9.19 10.63 -7.04
CA GLN A 43 8.51 11.49 -8.01
C GLN A 43 7.34 12.26 -7.37
N PRO A 44 7.16 13.55 -7.70
CA PRO A 44 6.07 14.35 -7.15
C PRO A 44 4.70 13.86 -7.63
N LEU A 45 3.64 14.24 -6.92
CA LEU A 45 2.27 13.89 -7.29
C LEU A 45 1.69 14.90 -8.28
N SER A 46 0.94 14.41 -9.27
CA SER A 46 0.06 15.27 -10.07
C SER A 46 -1.12 15.75 -9.21
N LEU A 47 -1.78 16.83 -9.62
CA LEU A 47 -2.99 17.30 -8.92
C LEU A 47 -4.08 16.24 -8.91
N GLU A 48 -4.20 15.48 -10.00
CA GLU A 48 -5.18 14.40 -10.13
C GLU A 48 -4.87 13.25 -9.15
N ASP A 49 -3.61 12.81 -9.06
CA ASP A 49 -3.21 11.78 -8.09
C ASP A 49 -3.40 12.24 -6.64
N TYR A 50 -3.14 13.52 -6.34
CA TYR A 50 -3.44 14.09 -5.03
C TYR A 50 -4.95 14.12 -4.76
N GLY A 51 -5.76 14.47 -5.76
CA GLY A 51 -7.21 14.37 -5.70
C GLY A 51 -7.69 12.96 -5.33
N LEU A 52 -7.17 11.94 -6.01
CA LEU A 52 -7.48 10.54 -5.70
C LEU A 52 -7.06 10.15 -4.27
N HIS A 53 -5.95 10.70 -3.78
CA HIS A 53 -5.56 10.53 -2.37
C HIS A 53 -6.58 11.17 -1.41
N VAL A 54 -7.03 12.40 -1.69
CA VAL A 54 -8.09 13.06 -0.91
C VAL A 54 -9.38 12.25 -0.92
N LYS A 55 -9.77 11.70 -2.08
CA LYS A 55 -10.95 10.84 -2.22
C LYS A 55 -10.87 9.61 -1.30
N ARG A 56 -9.72 8.93 -1.25
CA ARG A 56 -9.51 7.79 -0.34
C ARG A 56 -9.61 8.18 1.14
N LEU A 57 -9.12 9.36 1.52
CA LEU A 57 -9.24 9.86 2.90
C LEU A 57 -10.70 10.15 3.27
N ILE A 58 -11.48 10.68 2.32
CA ILE A 58 -12.93 10.88 2.48
C ILE A 58 -13.61 9.52 2.70
N GLU A 59 -13.31 8.53 1.87
CA GLU A 59 -13.87 7.17 2.00
C GLU A 59 -13.50 6.52 3.34
N LEU A 60 -12.25 6.69 3.81
CA LEU A 60 -11.82 6.17 5.11
C LEU A 60 -12.61 6.81 6.27
N ARG A 61 -12.84 8.12 6.21
CA ARG A 61 -13.64 8.84 7.21
C ARG A 61 -15.11 8.44 7.16
N ALA A 62 -15.65 8.31 5.95
CA ALA A 62 -17.00 7.82 5.71
C ALA A 62 -17.20 6.44 6.35
N SER A 63 -16.26 5.51 6.13
CA SER A 63 -16.30 4.16 6.72
C SER A 63 -16.34 4.21 8.24
N ARG A 64 -15.46 4.98 8.88
CA ARG A 64 -15.44 5.11 10.35
C ARG A 64 -16.76 5.63 10.91
N HIS A 65 -17.39 6.56 10.21
CA HIS A 65 -18.70 7.07 10.60
C HIS A 65 -19.78 6.01 10.43
N MET A 66 -19.76 5.25 9.33
CA MET A 66 -20.70 4.15 9.12
C MET A 66 -20.54 3.05 10.18
N ASP A 67 -19.32 2.71 10.58
CA ASP A 67 -19.05 1.75 11.67
C ASP A 67 -19.66 2.25 13.00
N MET A 68 -19.55 3.56 13.26
CA MET A 68 -20.16 4.19 14.44
C MET A 68 -21.70 4.16 14.36
N LEU A 69 -22.28 4.42 13.19
CA LEU A 69 -23.74 4.33 13.00
C LEU A 69 -24.21 2.89 13.18
N GLU A 70 -23.52 1.92 12.59
CA GLU A 70 -23.79 0.50 12.77
C GLU A 70 -23.77 0.14 14.25
N TYR A 71 -22.72 0.52 14.97
CA TYR A 71 -22.64 0.33 16.42
C TYR A 71 -23.86 0.91 17.14
N ASN A 72 -24.23 2.16 16.86
CA ASN A 72 -25.39 2.81 17.49
C ASN A 72 -26.73 2.16 17.11
N PHE A 73 -26.87 1.67 15.88
CA PHE A 73 -28.07 1.01 15.38
C PHE A 73 -28.19 -0.45 15.83
N PHE A 74 -27.16 -1.07 16.41
CA PHE A 74 -27.19 -2.48 16.79
C PHE A 74 -26.63 -2.78 18.19
N GLN A 75 -26.29 -1.76 18.97
CA GLN A 75 -25.60 -1.82 20.27
C GLN A 75 -26.15 -2.83 21.30
N SER A 76 -27.45 -3.13 21.26
CA SER A 76 -28.17 -3.85 22.34
C SER A 76 -28.82 -5.16 21.89
N ALA A 77 -28.32 -5.78 20.83
CA ALA A 77 -28.93 -6.97 20.26
C ALA A 77 -28.03 -8.20 20.52
N ASP A 78 -28.48 -9.12 21.39
CA ASP A 78 -27.80 -10.40 21.70
C ASP A 78 -27.67 -11.34 20.46
N GLY A 79 -28.23 -10.91 19.32
CA GLY A 79 -27.98 -11.32 17.94
C GLY A 79 -28.35 -10.13 17.03
N LEU A 80 -28.20 -10.18 15.71
CA LEU A 80 -28.50 -9.08 14.75
C LEU A 80 -29.99 -8.61 14.73
N GLY A 81 -30.57 -8.19 15.85
CA GLY A 81 -32.01 -8.02 15.99
C GLY A 81 -32.37 -7.12 17.15
N ARG A 82 -32.57 -5.84 16.82
CA ARG A 82 -33.25 -4.77 17.61
C ARG A 82 -32.35 -3.91 18.52
N SER A 83 -32.17 -2.66 18.10
CA SER A 83 -31.77 -1.52 18.92
C SER A 83 -32.96 -0.59 19.12
N PRO A 84 -32.90 0.35 20.10
CA PRO A 84 -33.90 1.40 20.23
C PRO A 84 -34.12 2.20 18.93
N GLN A 85 -33.06 2.42 18.16
CA GLN A 85 -33.08 3.23 16.94
C GLN A 85 -33.73 2.49 15.77
N ASN A 86 -33.45 1.19 15.58
CA ASN A 86 -34.06 0.40 14.51
C ASN A 86 -35.42 -0.22 14.88
N SER A 87 -35.85 -0.05 16.14
CA SER A 87 -37.16 -0.48 16.64
C SER A 87 -38.12 0.69 16.87
N MET A 88 -37.80 1.87 16.34
CA MET A 88 -38.64 3.07 16.43
C MET A 88 -40.03 2.79 15.83
N SER A 89 -41.08 3.11 16.58
CA SER A 89 -42.45 2.96 16.09
C SER A 89 -42.80 4.07 15.09
N MET A 90 -43.75 3.80 14.19
CA MET A 90 -44.29 4.81 13.28
C MET A 90 -44.84 6.04 14.02
N ALA A 91 -45.42 5.86 15.22
CA ALA A 91 -45.92 6.97 16.03
C ALA A 91 -44.78 7.88 16.53
N ALA A 92 -43.66 7.29 16.96
CA ALA A 92 -42.48 8.04 17.37
C ALA A 92 -41.80 8.75 16.18
N LEU A 93 -41.73 8.08 15.03
CA LEU A 93 -41.20 8.65 13.80
C LEU A 93 -42.02 9.88 13.36
N ASN A 94 -43.35 9.76 13.30
CA ASN A 94 -44.25 10.87 12.95
C ASN A 94 -44.10 12.06 13.89
N GLN A 95 -43.88 11.82 15.18
CA GLN A 95 -43.63 12.88 16.16
C GLN A 95 -42.30 13.59 15.89
N GLN A 96 -41.25 12.86 15.51
CA GLN A 96 -39.96 13.44 15.18
C GLN A 96 -40.01 14.27 13.89
N GLU A 97 -40.74 13.79 12.87
CA GLU A 97 -40.96 14.49 11.59
C GLU A 97 -41.71 15.81 11.77
N GLN A 98 -42.72 15.85 12.65
CA GLN A 98 -43.47 17.09 12.96
C GLN A 98 -42.58 18.21 13.51
N HIS A 99 -41.46 17.85 14.14
CA HIS A 99 -40.49 18.80 14.66
C HIS A 99 -39.33 19.08 13.69
N GLY A 100 -39.33 18.48 12.49
CA GLY A 100 -38.28 18.65 11.48
C GLY A 100 -36.89 18.17 11.97
N MET A 101 -36.85 17.30 12.97
CA MET A 101 -35.59 16.89 13.59
C MET A 101 -34.98 15.71 12.86
N PHE A 102 -33.79 15.88 12.31
CA PHE A 102 -32.96 14.74 11.93
C PHE A 102 -32.48 14.00 13.18
N PRO A 103 -32.36 12.66 13.14
CA PRO A 103 -31.83 11.90 14.26
C PRO A 103 -30.41 12.38 14.64
N PRO A 104 -30.21 12.99 15.83
CA PRO A 104 -28.99 13.71 16.16
C PRO A 104 -27.76 12.80 16.30
N PHE A 105 -27.99 11.51 16.60
CA PHE A 105 -26.94 10.50 16.64
C PHE A 105 -26.31 10.23 15.26
N MET A 106 -26.98 10.58 14.16
CA MET A 106 -26.46 10.34 12.81
C MET A 106 -25.26 11.21 12.45
N PHE A 107 -25.02 12.30 13.18
CA PHE A 107 -24.01 13.30 12.82
C PHE A 107 -22.84 13.39 13.82
N GLY A 108 -22.73 12.42 14.74
CA GLY A 108 -21.56 12.29 15.62
C GLY A 108 -21.72 12.80 17.06
N GLY A 109 -22.92 13.24 17.45
CA GLY A 109 -23.24 13.68 18.81
C GLY A 109 -22.69 15.07 19.17
N GLY A 110 -23.58 15.97 19.62
CA GLY A 110 -23.27 17.38 19.95
C GLY A 110 -24.04 18.38 19.06
N ASP A 111 -23.72 19.67 19.19
CA ASP A 111 -24.41 20.78 18.51
C ASP A 111 -23.99 20.97 17.03
N GLY A 112 -23.23 20.03 16.44
CA GLY A 112 -22.68 20.18 15.10
C GLY A 112 -22.44 18.86 14.36
N VAL A 113 -22.30 18.98 13.02
CA VAL A 113 -22.02 17.85 12.13
C VAL A 113 -20.52 17.54 12.15
N SER A 114 -20.15 16.30 12.48
CA SER A 114 -18.75 15.87 12.44
C SER A 114 -18.20 15.83 11.00
N LEU A 115 -16.89 16.04 10.83
CA LEU A 115 -16.25 15.89 9.52
C LEU A 115 -16.44 14.48 8.95
N ASP A 116 -16.44 13.46 9.81
CA ASP A 116 -16.63 12.08 9.38
C ASP A 116 -18.07 11.85 8.88
N ALA A 117 -19.06 12.49 9.50
CA ALA A 117 -20.44 12.51 9.01
C ALA A 117 -20.57 13.22 7.66
N LEU A 118 -19.89 14.37 7.47
CA LEU A 118 -19.83 15.05 6.18
C LEU A 118 -19.18 14.18 5.11
N CYS A 119 -18.11 13.46 5.44
CA CYS A 119 -17.48 12.51 4.51
C CYS A 119 -18.42 11.34 4.17
N ALA A 120 -19.19 10.84 5.14
CA ALA A 120 -20.13 9.74 4.93
C ALA A 120 -21.30 10.12 4.02
N PHE A 121 -21.92 11.29 4.27
CA PHE A 121 -23.14 11.69 3.55
C PHE A 121 -22.88 12.57 2.34
N CYS A 122 -21.73 13.24 2.27
CA CYS A 122 -21.42 14.22 1.22
C CYS A 122 -20.04 14.00 0.60
N GLY A 123 -19.44 12.81 0.74
CA GLY A 123 -18.06 12.54 0.32
C GLY A 123 -17.76 12.87 -1.14
N GLU A 124 -18.65 12.49 -2.06
CA GLU A 124 -18.51 12.81 -3.49
C GLU A 124 -18.55 14.33 -3.73
N GLN A 125 -19.52 15.03 -3.14
CA GLN A 125 -19.62 16.48 -3.26
C GLN A 125 -18.40 17.20 -2.70
N ILE A 126 -17.84 16.72 -1.58
CA ILE A 126 -16.61 17.26 -0.98
C ILE A 126 -15.45 17.09 -1.96
N TYR A 127 -15.27 15.89 -2.52
CA TYR A 127 -14.23 15.61 -3.50
C TYR A 127 -14.36 16.49 -4.76
N GLU A 128 -15.54 16.54 -5.38
CA GLU A 128 -15.77 17.31 -6.60
C GLU A 128 -15.59 18.82 -6.37
N SER A 129 -16.08 19.32 -5.22
CA SER A 129 -15.92 20.74 -4.85
C SER A 129 -14.45 21.08 -4.60
N PHE A 130 -13.70 20.18 -3.95
CA PHE A 130 -12.27 20.34 -3.75
C PHE A 130 -11.53 20.38 -5.09
N MET A 131 -11.75 19.38 -5.96
CA MET A 131 -11.05 19.28 -7.24
C MET A 131 -11.34 20.46 -8.16
N THR A 132 -12.61 20.90 -8.23
CA THR A 132 -13.00 22.08 -8.99
C THR A 132 -12.26 23.32 -8.50
N ARG A 133 -12.33 23.63 -7.20
CA ARG A 133 -11.68 24.81 -6.62
C ARG A 133 -10.15 24.74 -6.69
N ALA A 134 -9.58 23.55 -6.54
CA ALA A 134 -8.14 23.34 -6.64
C ALA A 134 -7.63 23.63 -8.05
N ARG A 135 -8.31 23.10 -9.07
CA ARG A 135 -7.99 23.36 -10.49
C ARG A 135 -8.05 24.86 -10.81
N GLU A 136 -9.08 25.55 -10.32
CA GLU A 136 -9.24 27.00 -10.51
C GLU A 136 -8.20 27.84 -9.76
N ALA A 137 -7.95 27.54 -8.48
CA ALA A 137 -7.13 28.39 -7.62
C ALA A 137 -5.62 28.19 -7.86
N PHE A 138 -5.19 26.96 -8.13
CA PHE A 138 -3.76 26.63 -8.21
C PHE A 138 -3.41 25.53 -9.21
N GLY A 139 -4.35 25.03 -10.01
CA GLY A 139 -4.08 23.96 -10.98
C GLY A 139 -2.95 24.29 -11.95
N ALA A 140 -2.96 25.50 -12.54
CA ALA A 140 -1.90 25.95 -13.45
C ALA A 140 -0.52 26.11 -12.78
N ARG A 141 -0.48 26.22 -11.44
CA ARG A 141 0.75 26.39 -10.66
C ARG A 141 1.26 25.07 -10.06
N TRP A 142 0.50 23.98 -10.20
CA TRP A 142 0.85 22.69 -9.61
C TRP A 142 2.03 22.03 -10.33
N GLY A 143 1.97 21.94 -11.66
CA GLY A 143 3.14 21.74 -12.54
C GLY A 143 3.69 20.31 -12.64
N ASN A 144 2.93 19.31 -12.18
CA ASN A 144 3.36 17.90 -12.13
C ASN A 144 2.45 16.98 -12.96
N GLU A 145 1.80 17.51 -13.99
CA GLU A 145 0.82 16.77 -14.79
C GLU A 145 1.47 15.81 -15.79
N SER A 146 2.75 16.04 -16.14
CA SER A 146 3.52 15.17 -17.03
C SER A 146 4.20 14.00 -16.33
N VAL A 147 4.15 13.95 -15.00
CA VAL A 147 4.81 12.91 -14.20
C VAL A 147 4.00 11.62 -14.31
N THR A 148 4.64 10.46 -14.24
CA THR A 148 3.96 9.17 -14.36
C THR A 148 2.82 9.07 -13.32
N PRO A 149 1.60 8.62 -13.66
CA PRO A 149 0.53 8.50 -12.66
C PRO A 149 0.87 7.51 -11.55
N VAL A 150 0.40 7.77 -10.32
CA VAL A 150 0.72 6.93 -9.15
C VAL A 150 0.33 5.47 -9.36
N VAL A 151 -0.83 5.21 -9.96
CA VAL A 151 -1.30 3.84 -10.25
C VAL A 151 -0.31 3.09 -11.15
N THR A 152 0.29 3.78 -12.11
CA THR A 152 1.29 3.20 -13.00
C THR A 152 2.62 2.97 -12.26
N ARG A 153 3.05 3.94 -11.44
CA ARG A 153 4.26 3.77 -10.59
C ARG A 153 4.13 2.57 -9.65
N GLN A 154 2.97 2.40 -9.01
CA GLN A 154 2.71 1.29 -8.10
C GLN A 154 2.82 -0.07 -8.79
N LYS A 155 2.38 -0.18 -10.06
CA LYS A 155 2.55 -1.40 -10.86
C LYS A 155 4.03 -1.69 -11.13
N PHE A 156 4.78 -0.70 -11.60
CA PHE A 156 6.22 -0.87 -11.84
C PHE A 156 7.01 -1.18 -10.56
N ILE A 157 6.66 -0.55 -9.45
CA ILE A 157 7.27 -0.86 -8.14
C ILE A 157 6.97 -2.31 -7.74
N ALA A 158 5.74 -2.79 -7.92
CA ALA A 158 5.41 -4.18 -7.62
C ALA A 158 6.22 -5.17 -8.46
N GLU A 159 6.32 -4.93 -9.78
CA GLU A 159 7.13 -5.76 -10.68
C GLU A 159 8.63 -5.74 -10.33
N LEU A 160 9.17 -4.56 -9.97
CA LEU A 160 10.56 -4.43 -9.53
C LEU A 160 10.81 -5.17 -8.21
N ARG A 161 9.87 -5.09 -7.26
CA ARG A 161 9.96 -5.81 -5.97
C ARG A 161 9.93 -7.32 -6.16
N GLU A 162 9.08 -7.84 -7.04
CA GLU A 162 9.01 -9.27 -7.36
C GLU A 162 10.33 -9.77 -8.00
N LYS A 163 10.86 -9.03 -8.98
CA LYS A 163 12.15 -9.36 -9.62
C LYS A 163 13.31 -9.30 -8.63
N ARG A 164 13.32 -8.29 -7.75
CA ARG A 164 14.31 -8.12 -6.68
C ARG A 164 14.28 -9.29 -5.71
N GLU A 165 13.09 -9.73 -5.29
CA GLU A 165 12.95 -10.87 -4.38
C GLU A 165 13.48 -12.16 -5.02
N THR A 166 13.15 -12.38 -6.29
CA THR A 166 13.65 -13.53 -7.06
C THR A 166 15.18 -13.53 -7.14
N LEU A 167 15.80 -12.40 -7.49
CA LEU A 167 17.25 -12.26 -7.53
C LEU A 167 17.89 -12.39 -6.14
N SER A 168 17.23 -11.92 -5.09
CA SER A 168 17.73 -12.04 -3.72
C SER A 168 17.78 -13.51 -3.29
N ARG A 169 16.73 -14.29 -3.61
CA ARG A 169 16.71 -15.74 -3.36
C ARG A 169 17.79 -16.47 -4.15
N GLN A 170 17.97 -16.12 -5.44
CA GLN A 170 19.06 -16.68 -6.25
C GLN A 170 20.44 -16.36 -5.65
N ARG A 171 20.64 -15.15 -5.15
CA ARG A 171 21.89 -14.74 -4.51
C ARG A 171 22.15 -15.52 -3.22
N GLU A 172 21.12 -15.78 -2.41
CA GLU A 172 21.23 -16.63 -1.20
C GLU A 172 21.57 -18.09 -1.55
N GLU A 173 20.97 -18.64 -2.61
CA GLU A 173 21.31 -19.96 -3.12
C GLU A 173 22.76 -20.04 -3.62
N LEU A 174 23.24 -19.02 -4.34
CA LEU A 174 24.63 -18.93 -4.80
C LEU A 174 25.61 -18.83 -3.62
N LEU A 175 25.30 -18.04 -2.59
CA LEU A 175 26.09 -17.95 -1.36
C LEU A 175 26.19 -19.30 -0.66
N THR A 176 25.09 -20.04 -0.59
CA THR A 176 25.05 -21.39 0.01
C THR A 176 25.95 -22.35 -0.77
N LYS A 177 25.83 -22.39 -2.11
CA LYS A 177 26.68 -23.21 -2.98
C LYS A 177 28.16 -22.86 -2.86
N MET A 178 28.50 -21.57 -2.76
CA MET A 178 29.88 -21.14 -2.53
C MET A 178 30.42 -21.64 -1.18
N GLY A 179 29.59 -21.61 -0.13
CA GLY A 179 29.93 -22.14 1.19
C GLY A 179 30.19 -23.65 1.18
N GLU A 180 29.34 -24.42 0.50
CA GLU A 180 29.51 -25.87 0.33
C GLU A 180 30.82 -26.21 -0.39
N ILE A 181 31.14 -25.50 -1.49
CA ILE A 181 32.40 -25.70 -2.23
C ILE A 181 33.60 -25.35 -1.34
N ALA A 182 33.51 -24.26 -0.56
CA ALA A 182 34.59 -23.87 0.36
C ALA A 182 34.84 -24.91 1.47
N GLN A 183 33.77 -25.49 2.04
CA GLN A 183 33.89 -26.56 3.03
C GLN A 183 34.48 -27.84 2.44
N ALA A 184 34.06 -28.23 1.23
CA ALA A 184 34.61 -29.40 0.54
C ALA A 184 36.12 -29.27 0.26
N LEU A 185 36.58 -28.06 -0.06
CA LEU A 185 38.01 -27.75 -0.24
C LEU A 185 38.79 -27.73 1.09
N ALA A 186 38.19 -27.26 2.18
CA ALA A 186 38.85 -27.25 3.50
C ALA A 186 38.98 -28.66 4.09
N GLY A 187 37.98 -29.52 3.90
CA GLY A 187 37.99 -30.92 4.36
C GLY A 187 38.90 -31.86 3.56
N THR A 188 39.54 -31.38 2.49
CA THR A 188 40.48 -32.13 1.64
C THR A 188 41.95 -31.76 1.84
N GLN A 189 42.26 -30.82 2.76
CA GLN A 189 43.64 -30.58 3.21
C GLN A 189 44.07 -31.65 4.23
N PRO A 190 45.18 -32.38 4.00
CA PRO A 190 45.69 -33.43 4.90
C PRO A 190 46.27 -32.89 6.22
#